data_AF-A0A1B8TH38-F1
#
_entry.id   AF-A0A1B8TH38-F1
#
_cell.length_a   1.000
_cell.length_b   1.000
_cell.length_c   1.000
_cell.angle_alpha   90.00
_cell.angle_beta   90.00
_cell.angle_gamma   90.00
#
_symmetry.space_group_name_H-M   'P 1'
#
loop_
_entity.id
_entity.type
_entity.pdbx_description
1 polymer ?
#
loop_
_entity_poly.entity_id
_entity_poly.type
_entity_poly.pdbx_seq_one_letter_code
_entity_poly.pdbx_strand_id
1 'polypeptide(L)'
;MQYSQHATEHRQGRTTRAFRPGIAPTLVVLALLPVLIGLGFWQLSRAAEKRTLLAAAEVRRQQDPISIAELERQPPRSYVRVRLQGQLDAEHTALLDNRTRNGQAGVEVLQPFFDRVGHQWLLVNRGWVPWPDRRVPPKIDTPSHDLLLDAWTYVPSAAGPSAPVAGWPRLITQVDAPFLWDQLGREGSPLEIRLEPGDAAFDTDWPIVAMPPERHVGYAVQWFALAIALSALYLYLGIRRARETFDHDRHDSV
;
A
#
# COMPACT_ATOMS: atom_id res chain seq x y z
N MET A 1 -23.11 21.37 88.22
CA MET A 1 -21.80 21.79 87.66
C MET A 1 -21.12 20.50 87.19
N GLN A 2 -21.35 19.97 85.98
CA GLN A 2 -21.12 20.49 84.62
C GLN A 2 -19.64 20.41 84.19
N TYR A 3 -19.43 19.78 83.02
CA TYR A 3 -18.23 19.65 82.17
C TYR A 3 -17.12 18.67 82.63
N SER A 4 -16.56 17.79 81.79
CA SER A 4 -16.84 17.41 80.40
C SER A 4 -16.06 16.12 80.12
N GLN A 5 -16.73 15.05 79.72
CA GLN A 5 -16.08 13.90 79.09
C GLN A 5 -15.74 14.28 77.65
N HIS A 6 -14.46 14.49 77.33
CA HIS A 6 -14.02 14.57 75.94
C HIS A 6 -13.58 13.19 75.48
N ALA A 7 -14.51 12.50 74.81
CA ALA A 7 -14.22 11.36 73.96
C ALA A 7 -13.33 11.82 72.81
N THR A 8 -12.14 11.26 72.71
CA THR A 8 -11.25 11.36 71.55
C THR A 8 -11.85 10.52 70.41
N GLU A 9 -12.65 11.15 69.56
CA GLU A 9 -13.05 10.56 68.27
C GLU A 9 -11.81 10.42 67.38
N HIS A 10 -11.28 9.20 67.28
CA HIS A 10 -10.34 8.82 66.23
C HIS A 10 -11.07 8.87 64.88
N ARG A 11 -11.01 10.02 64.22
CA ARG A 11 -11.42 10.19 62.84
C ARG A 11 -10.47 9.38 61.95
N GLN A 12 -10.80 8.12 61.70
CA GLN A 12 -10.09 7.26 60.75
C GLN A 12 -10.10 7.92 59.37
N GLY A 13 -9.01 8.60 59.04
CA GLY A 13 -8.77 9.14 57.71
C GLY A 13 -8.76 7.98 56.72
N ARG A 14 -9.71 7.99 55.80
CA ARG A 14 -9.76 7.07 54.66
C ARG A 14 -8.54 7.38 53.79
N THR A 15 -7.40 6.74 54.08
CA THR A 15 -6.16 6.90 53.31
C THR A 15 -6.43 6.40 51.90
N THR A 16 -6.60 7.33 50.97
CA THR A 16 -6.70 7.04 49.54
C THR A 16 -5.42 6.32 49.13
N ARG A 17 -5.56 5.12 48.55
CA ARG A 17 -4.45 4.37 47.95
C ARG A 17 -3.79 5.26 46.89
N ALA A 18 -2.68 5.91 47.23
CA ALA A 18 -2.03 6.89 46.38
C ALA A 18 -1.24 6.19 45.26
N PHE A 19 -1.55 6.50 43.99
CA PHE A 19 -0.86 5.99 42.81
C PHE A 19 0.65 6.30 42.85
N ARG A 20 1.52 5.28 42.88
CA ARG A 20 2.99 5.43 43.02
C ARG A 20 3.77 4.58 42.02
N PRO A 21 3.71 4.87 40.71
CA PRO A 21 4.38 4.07 39.68
C PRO A 21 5.90 4.23 39.65
N GLY A 22 6.47 5.29 40.22
CA GLY A 22 7.89 5.61 40.19
C GLY A 22 8.31 6.37 38.92
N ILE A 23 9.39 7.17 39.02
CA ILE A 23 9.80 8.15 37.99
C ILE A 23 10.17 7.47 36.66
N ALA A 24 10.94 6.38 36.69
CA ALA A 24 11.40 5.71 35.47
C ALA A 24 10.23 5.15 34.62
N PRO A 25 9.25 4.38 35.18
CA PRO A 25 8.05 3.98 34.43
C PRO A 25 7.24 5.17 33.89
N THR A 26 7.14 6.26 34.64
CA THR A 26 6.44 7.49 34.18
C THR A 26 7.13 8.08 32.95
N LEU A 27 8.46 8.20 32.95
CA LEU A 27 9.21 8.73 31.81
C LEU A 27 9.08 7.85 30.56
N VAL A 28 9.14 6.52 30.73
CA VAL A 28 8.97 5.57 29.62
C VAL A 28 7.59 5.71 29.00
N VAL A 29 6.53 5.76 29.82
CA VAL A 29 5.15 5.91 29.33
C VAL A 29 4.94 7.27 28.67
N LEU A 30 5.47 8.33 29.27
CA LEU A 30 5.38 9.69 28.72
C LEU A 30 6.04 9.80 27.34
N ALA A 31 7.12 9.05 27.10
CA ALA A 31 7.79 9.00 25.80
C ALA A 31 7.09 8.07 24.79
N LEU A 32 6.77 6.82 25.19
CA LEU A 32 6.26 5.80 24.26
C LEU A 32 4.80 5.99 23.91
N LEU A 33 3.96 6.41 24.85
CA LEU A 33 2.53 6.56 24.61
C LEU A 33 2.19 7.52 23.44
N PRO A 34 2.73 8.75 23.37
CA PRO A 34 2.45 9.64 22.24
C PRO A 34 2.99 9.08 20.91
N VAL A 35 4.11 8.35 20.94
CA VAL A 35 4.67 7.71 19.73
C VAL A 35 3.72 6.63 19.22
N LEU A 36 3.25 5.72 20.08
CA LEU A 36 2.33 4.65 19.70
C LEU A 36 1.00 5.20 19.17
N ILE A 37 0.45 6.22 19.83
CA ILE A 37 -0.79 6.89 19.38
C ILE A 37 -0.55 7.59 18.04
N GLY A 38 0.57 8.30 17.89
CA GLY A 38 0.95 8.97 16.65
C GLY A 38 1.11 8.01 15.48
N LEU A 39 1.74 6.85 15.71
CA LEU A 39 1.85 5.78 14.71
C LEU A 39 0.49 5.20 14.33
N GLY A 40 -0.42 5.03 15.29
CA GLY A 40 -1.80 4.61 15.03
C GLY A 40 -2.53 5.58 14.10
N PHE A 41 -2.49 6.88 14.40
CA PHE A 41 -3.09 7.91 13.53
C PHE A 41 -2.42 8.03 12.17
N TRP A 42 -1.09 7.91 12.11
CA TRP A 42 -0.36 7.90 10.85
C TRP A 42 -0.81 6.75 9.95
N GLN A 43 -0.98 5.55 10.51
CA GLN A 43 -1.51 4.41 9.77
C GLN A 43 -2.95 4.63 9.28
N LEU A 44 -3.83 5.22 10.11
CA LEU A 44 -5.19 5.57 9.67
C LEU A 44 -5.19 6.61 8.55
N SER A 45 -4.30 7.61 8.60
CA SER A 45 -4.13 8.59 7.54
C SER A 45 -3.71 7.93 6.22
N ARG A 46 -2.76 6.98 6.26
CA ARG A 46 -2.38 6.20 5.08
C ARG A 46 -3.52 5.35 4.55
N ALA A 47 -4.31 4.73 5.42
CA ALA A 47 -5.50 4.00 5.00
C ALA A 47 -6.49 4.92 4.26
N ALA A 48 -6.74 6.13 4.78
CA ALA A 48 -7.64 7.10 4.16
C ALA A 48 -7.12 7.55 2.78
N GLU A 49 -5.83 7.86 2.65
CA GLU A 49 -5.20 8.19 1.36
C GLU A 49 -5.41 7.06 0.33
N LYS A 50 -5.17 5.80 0.71
CA LYS A 50 -5.37 4.65 -0.18
C LYS A 50 -6.84 4.47 -0.58
N ARG A 51 -7.79 4.71 0.33
CA ARG A 51 -9.24 4.67 0.01
C ARG A 51 -9.62 5.72 -1.03
N THR A 52 -9.11 6.94 -0.90
CA THR A 52 -9.36 8.00 -1.88
C THR A 52 -8.85 7.64 -3.27
N LEU A 53 -7.65 7.05 -3.36
CA LEU A 53 -7.09 6.57 -4.63
C LEU A 53 -7.96 5.46 -5.26
N LEU A 54 -8.41 4.50 -4.44
CA LEU A 54 -9.29 3.42 -4.89
C LEU A 54 -10.64 3.95 -5.38
N ALA A 55 -11.26 4.85 -4.63
CA ALA A 55 -12.54 5.46 -5.02
C ALA A 55 -12.41 6.25 -6.33
N ALA A 56 -11.34 7.03 -6.49
CA ALA A 56 -11.09 7.78 -7.73
C ALA A 56 -10.83 6.85 -8.93
N ALA A 57 -10.13 5.73 -8.72
CA ALA A 57 -9.95 4.73 -9.77
C ALA A 57 -11.28 4.05 -10.13
N GLU A 58 -12.11 3.72 -9.14
CA GLU A 58 -13.41 3.08 -9.36
C GLU A 58 -14.37 3.96 -10.16
N VAL A 59 -14.46 5.25 -9.83
CA VAL A 59 -15.28 6.21 -10.59
C VAL A 59 -14.84 6.25 -12.05
N ARG A 60 -13.53 6.28 -12.31
CA ARG A 60 -13.03 6.27 -13.70
C ARG A 60 -13.27 4.93 -14.40
N ARG A 61 -13.29 3.83 -13.65
CA ARG A 61 -13.62 2.51 -14.21
C ARG A 61 -15.04 2.37 -14.71
N GLN A 62 -15.96 3.19 -14.20
CA GLN A 62 -17.35 3.21 -14.63
C GLN A 62 -17.60 4.12 -15.84
N GLN A 63 -16.59 4.86 -16.30
CA GLN A 63 -16.71 5.72 -17.48
C GLN A 63 -16.60 4.89 -18.77
N ASP A 64 -17.28 5.35 -19.82
CA ASP A 64 -17.16 4.77 -21.14
C ASP A 64 -15.73 4.94 -21.68
N PRO A 65 -15.21 3.95 -22.42
CA PRO A 65 -13.89 4.04 -23.02
C PRO A 65 -13.83 5.16 -24.05
N ILE A 66 -12.79 5.99 -23.96
CA ILE A 66 -12.49 7.03 -24.94
C ILE A 66 -11.49 6.53 -25.98
N SER A 67 -11.41 7.22 -27.12
CA SER A 67 -10.37 6.96 -28.11
C SER A 67 -9.00 7.46 -27.65
N ILE A 68 -7.93 6.90 -28.19
CA ILE A 68 -6.57 7.37 -27.91
C ILE A 68 -6.37 8.82 -28.38
N ALA A 69 -6.91 9.17 -29.56
CA ALA A 69 -6.88 10.54 -30.07
C ALA A 69 -7.57 11.56 -29.14
N GLU A 70 -8.54 11.13 -28.35
CA GLU A 70 -9.19 11.95 -27.32
C GLU A 70 -8.36 12.01 -26.03
N LEU A 71 -7.74 10.90 -25.64
CA LEU A 71 -6.85 10.82 -24.48
C LEU A 71 -5.68 11.82 -24.61
N GLU A 72 -5.06 11.93 -25.78
CA GLU A 72 -3.91 12.82 -26.01
C GLU A 72 -4.24 14.31 -25.86
N ARG A 73 -5.52 14.69 -25.97
CA ARG A 73 -5.97 16.07 -25.74
C ARG A 73 -6.10 16.41 -24.25
N GLN A 74 -5.92 15.43 -23.38
CA GLN A 74 -6.06 15.57 -21.94
C GLN A 74 -4.69 15.43 -21.26
N PRO A 75 -4.49 16.05 -20.08
CA PRO A 75 -3.28 15.82 -19.31
C PRO A 75 -3.15 14.33 -18.95
N PRO A 76 -1.92 13.77 -18.96
CA PRO A 76 -1.66 12.38 -18.58
C PRO A 76 -2.27 12.01 -17.22
N ARG A 77 -3.09 10.97 -17.20
CA ARG A 77 -3.77 10.48 -15.99
C ARG A 77 -3.83 8.96 -16.02
N SER A 78 -3.68 8.34 -14.85
CA SER A 78 -3.89 6.90 -14.69
C SER A 78 -5.38 6.56 -14.56
N TYR A 79 -5.72 5.34 -14.95
CA TYR A 79 -7.04 4.72 -14.87
C TYR A 79 -8.09 5.39 -15.75
N VAL A 80 -7.71 5.96 -16.89
CA VAL A 80 -8.66 6.38 -17.94
C VAL A 80 -8.94 5.18 -18.82
N ARG A 81 -10.22 4.85 -19.05
CA ARG A 81 -10.62 3.75 -19.92
C ARG A 81 -10.43 4.14 -21.38
N VAL A 82 -9.79 3.28 -22.15
CA VAL A 82 -9.54 3.49 -23.58
C VAL A 82 -9.91 2.26 -24.38
N ARG A 83 -10.31 2.49 -25.64
CA ARG A 83 -10.52 1.43 -26.63
C ARG A 83 -9.49 1.53 -27.74
N LEU A 84 -8.82 0.42 -28.01
CA LEU A 84 -7.77 0.29 -29.01
C LEU A 84 -8.23 -0.61 -30.14
N GLN A 85 -7.79 -0.32 -31.36
CA GLN A 85 -8.05 -1.18 -32.51
C GLN A 85 -6.80 -1.33 -33.38
N GLY A 86 -6.26 -2.54 -33.50
CA GLY A 86 -4.98 -2.73 -34.19
C GLY A 86 -4.27 -4.03 -33.83
N GLN A 87 -2.94 -4.04 -33.91
CA GLN A 87 -2.14 -5.27 -33.80
C GLN A 87 -1.00 -5.16 -32.80
N LEU A 88 -0.73 -6.27 -32.13
CA LEU A 88 0.44 -6.45 -31.28
C LEU A 88 1.68 -6.79 -32.11
N ASP A 89 2.83 -6.30 -31.65
CA ASP A 89 4.13 -6.70 -32.14
C ASP A 89 4.65 -7.92 -31.36
N ALA A 90 4.63 -9.08 -32.01
CA ALA A 90 5.09 -10.34 -31.42
C ALA A 90 6.63 -10.42 -31.26
N GLU A 91 7.39 -9.67 -32.07
CA GLU A 91 8.85 -9.74 -32.09
C GLU A 91 9.46 -8.98 -30.90
N HIS A 92 8.76 -7.98 -30.39
CA HIS A 92 9.29 -7.04 -29.40
C HIS A 92 8.57 -7.17 -28.05
N THR A 93 8.84 -8.25 -27.31
CA THR A 93 8.25 -8.48 -25.98
C THR A 93 9.17 -8.06 -24.83
N ALA A 94 8.72 -7.12 -24.00
CA ALA A 94 9.37 -6.80 -22.73
C ALA A 94 8.69 -7.55 -21.58
N LEU A 95 9.51 -8.21 -20.75
CA LEU A 95 9.07 -8.93 -19.56
C LEU A 95 9.42 -8.08 -18.35
N LEU A 96 8.40 -7.54 -17.69
CA LEU A 96 8.55 -6.74 -16.50
C LEU A 96 8.68 -7.65 -15.28
N ASP A 97 9.90 -7.71 -14.75
CA ASP A 97 10.33 -8.60 -13.68
C ASP A 97 9.89 -8.14 -12.29
N ASN A 98 10.17 -8.98 -11.30
CA ASN A 98 9.89 -8.78 -9.88
C ASN A 98 8.38 -8.60 -9.62
N ARG A 99 7.54 -9.31 -10.36
CA ARG A 99 6.09 -9.29 -10.20
C ARG A 99 5.63 -10.53 -9.46
N THR A 100 5.25 -10.35 -8.21
CA THR A 100 4.68 -11.44 -7.41
C THR A 100 3.17 -11.29 -7.35
N ARG A 101 2.43 -12.35 -7.69
CA ARG A 101 0.98 -12.42 -7.56
C ARG A 101 0.59 -13.67 -6.78
N ASN A 102 -0.25 -13.52 -5.76
CA ASN A 102 -0.70 -14.62 -4.90
C ASN A 102 0.43 -15.50 -4.34
N GLY A 103 1.59 -14.92 -4.02
CA GLY A 103 2.76 -15.63 -3.50
C GLY A 103 3.63 -16.33 -4.55
N GLN A 104 3.26 -16.25 -5.83
CA GLN A 104 4.02 -16.82 -6.94
C GLN A 104 4.81 -15.74 -7.67
N ALA A 105 6.08 -16.02 -7.97
CA ALA A 105 6.91 -15.15 -8.80
C ALA A 105 6.50 -15.25 -10.28
N GLY A 106 6.56 -14.12 -10.98
CA GLY A 106 6.23 -14.01 -12.39
C GLY A 106 6.67 -12.69 -12.99
N VAL A 107 6.19 -12.45 -14.20
CA VAL A 107 6.49 -11.26 -15.00
C VAL A 107 5.21 -10.67 -15.54
N GLU A 108 5.18 -9.37 -15.77
CA GLU A 108 4.15 -8.74 -16.59
C GLU A 108 4.65 -8.63 -18.04
N VAL A 109 3.75 -8.84 -19.01
CA VAL A 109 4.11 -8.89 -20.43
C VAL A 109 3.75 -7.58 -21.10
N LEU A 110 4.75 -6.85 -21.58
CA LEU A 110 4.58 -5.60 -22.32
C LEU A 110 4.95 -5.82 -23.78
N GLN A 111 4.08 -5.38 -24.69
CA GLN A 111 4.32 -5.42 -26.13
C GLN A 111 3.90 -4.12 -26.80
N PRO A 112 4.64 -3.65 -27.81
CA PRO A 112 4.17 -2.60 -28.70
C PRO A 112 2.87 -3.02 -29.37
N PHE A 113 1.94 -2.08 -29.44
CA PHE A 113 0.68 -2.19 -30.15
C PHE A 113 0.55 -1.00 -31.08
N PHE A 114 0.26 -1.25 -32.35
CA PHE A 114 -0.04 -0.18 -33.28
C PHE A 114 -1.54 0.05 -33.33
N ASP A 115 -2.00 1.18 -32.80
CA ASP A 115 -3.39 1.59 -32.87
C ASP A 115 -3.68 2.19 -34.25
N ARG A 116 -4.54 1.51 -35.01
CA ARG A 116 -4.89 1.91 -36.39
C ARG A 116 -5.80 3.13 -36.44
N VAL A 117 -6.56 3.40 -35.38
CA VAL A 117 -7.50 4.53 -35.32
C VAL A 117 -6.78 5.82 -34.92
N GLY A 118 -5.95 5.76 -33.88
CA GLY A 118 -5.10 6.87 -33.44
C GLY A 118 -3.82 7.04 -34.23
N HIS A 119 -3.45 6.06 -35.08
CA HIS A 119 -2.21 6.04 -35.87
C HIS A 119 -0.94 6.19 -35.03
N GLN A 120 -0.87 5.51 -33.88
CA GLN A 120 0.29 5.59 -33.00
C GLN A 120 0.68 4.25 -32.38
N TRP A 121 1.94 4.17 -31.94
CA TRP A 121 2.42 3.08 -31.12
C TRP A 121 2.10 3.29 -29.64
N LEU A 122 1.66 2.22 -28.98
CA LEU A 122 1.33 2.15 -27.56
C LEU A 122 2.10 0.99 -26.92
N LEU A 123 2.56 1.17 -25.68
CA LEU A 123 3.08 0.05 -24.89
C LEU A 123 1.93 -0.59 -24.13
N VAL A 124 1.51 -1.76 -24.58
CA VAL A 124 0.41 -2.50 -23.97
C VAL A 124 0.96 -3.54 -22.99
N ASN A 125 0.65 -3.37 -21.72
CA ASN A 125 0.82 -4.36 -20.67
C ASN A 125 -0.38 -5.31 -20.71
N ARG A 126 -0.11 -6.55 -21.11
CA ARG A 126 -1.10 -7.61 -21.32
C ARG A 126 -1.45 -8.36 -20.04
N GLY A 127 -0.73 -8.12 -18.94
CA GLY A 127 -0.98 -8.80 -17.67
C GLY A 127 0.18 -9.68 -17.21
N TRP A 128 -0.06 -10.40 -16.11
CA TRP A 128 0.91 -11.20 -15.39
C TRP A 128 0.91 -12.66 -15.85
N VAL A 129 2.11 -13.24 -15.93
CA VAL A 129 2.35 -14.65 -16.26
C VAL A 129 3.26 -15.25 -15.18
N PRO A 130 2.94 -16.46 -14.66
CA PRO A 130 3.80 -17.13 -13.70
C PRO A 130 5.16 -17.49 -14.32
N TRP A 131 6.24 -17.25 -13.59
CA TRP A 131 7.60 -17.59 -14.02
C TRP A 131 8.41 -18.19 -12.87
N PRO A 132 8.04 -19.40 -12.40
CA PRO A 132 8.65 -20.02 -11.22
C PRO A 132 10.09 -20.50 -11.46
N ASP A 133 10.41 -20.94 -12.68
CA ASP A 133 11.77 -21.34 -13.06
C ASP A 133 12.35 -20.37 -14.09
N ARG A 134 13.28 -19.53 -13.66
CA ARG A 134 13.93 -18.52 -14.51
C ARG A 134 14.80 -19.10 -15.62
N ARG A 135 15.09 -20.40 -15.60
CA ARG A 135 15.87 -21.08 -16.66
C ARG A 135 15.02 -21.37 -17.89
N VAL A 136 13.70 -21.40 -17.74
CA VAL A 136 12.75 -21.70 -18.83
C VAL A 136 11.99 -20.41 -19.16
N PRO A 137 12.23 -19.78 -20.32
CA PRO A 137 11.51 -18.56 -20.69
C PRO A 137 9.98 -18.77 -20.67
N PRO A 138 9.20 -17.76 -20.21
CA PRO A 138 7.75 -17.89 -20.22
C PRO A 138 7.24 -17.92 -21.67
N LYS A 139 6.27 -18.81 -21.94
CA LYS A 139 5.64 -18.87 -23.26
C LYS A 139 4.64 -17.72 -23.40
N ILE A 140 4.89 -16.83 -24.36
CA ILE A 140 4.03 -15.68 -24.63
C ILE A 140 3.31 -15.90 -25.96
N ASP A 141 2.04 -16.33 -25.88
CA ASP A 141 1.21 -16.46 -27.08
C ASP A 141 0.69 -15.07 -27.47
N THR A 142 0.99 -14.63 -28.70
CA THR A 142 0.60 -13.30 -29.22
C THR A 142 -0.33 -13.48 -30.42
N PRO A 143 -1.59 -12.97 -30.35
CA PRO A 143 -2.48 -12.97 -31.51
C PRO A 143 -1.90 -12.17 -32.67
N SER A 144 -1.96 -12.72 -33.89
CA SER A 144 -1.41 -12.11 -35.10
C SER A 144 -2.47 -11.42 -35.98
N HIS A 145 -3.68 -11.21 -35.46
CA HIS A 145 -4.80 -10.58 -36.17
C HIS A 145 -5.15 -9.22 -35.55
N ASP A 146 -6.02 -8.45 -36.23
CA ASP A 146 -6.52 -7.19 -35.69
C ASP A 146 -7.40 -7.45 -34.46
N LEU A 147 -7.09 -6.75 -33.37
CA LEU A 147 -7.75 -6.85 -32.08
C LEU A 147 -8.54 -5.57 -31.79
N LEU A 148 -9.68 -5.74 -31.10
CA LEU A 148 -10.40 -4.67 -30.44
C LEU A 148 -10.21 -4.84 -28.93
N LEU A 149 -9.47 -3.94 -28.29
CA LEU A 149 -9.03 -4.09 -26.90
C LEU A 149 -9.58 -2.95 -26.04
N ASP A 150 -10.21 -3.31 -24.93
CA ASP A 150 -10.49 -2.35 -23.85
C ASP A 150 -9.32 -2.36 -22.86
N ALA A 151 -8.91 -1.19 -22.40
CA ALA A 151 -7.72 -1.03 -21.58
C ALA A 151 -7.78 0.23 -20.69
N TRP A 152 -6.80 0.36 -19.80
CA TRP A 152 -6.64 1.49 -18.89
C TRP A 152 -5.29 2.15 -19.09
N THR A 153 -5.25 3.47 -19.03
CA THR A 153 -3.97 4.19 -18.92
C THR A 153 -3.32 3.96 -17.57
N TYR A 154 -2.00 3.87 -17.54
CA TYR A 154 -1.22 3.84 -16.31
C TYR A 154 -0.01 4.74 -16.45
N VAL A 155 0.13 5.68 -15.52
CA VAL A 155 1.33 6.52 -15.41
C VAL A 155 2.26 5.85 -14.39
N PRO A 156 3.44 5.36 -14.81
CA PRO A 156 4.41 4.77 -13.90
C PRO A 156 4.86 5.78 -12.84
N SER A 157 4.94 5.35 -11.58
CA SER A 157 5.47 6.19 -10.50
C SER A 157 7.00 6.20 -10.58
N ALA A 158 7.55 7.20 -11.26
CA ALA A 158 8.97 7.49 -11.45
C ALA A 158 9.81 6.36 -12.07
N ALA A 159 10.25 6.56 -13.31
CA ALA A 159 11.27 5.74 -13.95
C ALA A 159 12.63 5.99 -13.28
N GLY A 160 13.26 4.94 -12.76
CA GLY A 160 14.69 4.90 -12.50
C GLY A 160 15.43 4.44 -13.77
N PRO A 161 16.76 4.63 -13.83
CA PRO A 161 17.53 4.23 -14.99
C PRO A 161 17.40 2.72 -15.24
N SER A 162 16.88 2.36 -16.41
CA SER A 162 16.90 0.98 -16.89
C SER A 162 18.24 0.70 -17.55
N ALA A 163 18.93 -0.36 -17.12
CA ALA A 163 20.15 -0.77 -17.80
C ALA A 163 19.80 -1.32 -19.20
N PRO A 164 20.57 -0.99 -20.25
CA PRO A 164 20.34 -1.54 -21.58
C PRO A 164 20.57 -3.06 -21.58
N VAL A 165 19.54 -3.81 -21.97
CA VAL A 165 19.59 -5.27 -22.15
C VAL A 165 19.46 -5.58 -23.63
N ALA A 166 20.43 -6.27 -24.23
CA ALA A 166 20.40 -6.57 -25.66
C ALA A 166 19.35 -7.63 -26.03
N GLY A 167 18.72 -7.47 -27.21
CA GLY A 167 17.81 -8.47 -27.81
C GLY A 167 16.38 -8.46 -27.27
N TRP A 168 15.55 -9.34 -27.86
CA TRP A 168 14.15 -9.58 -27.50
C TRP A 168 13.89 -11.10 -27.40
N PRO A 169 12.99 -11.57 -26.50
CA PRO A 169 12.33 -10.81 -25.44
C PRO A 169 13.32 -10.28 -24.42
N ARG A 170 13.03 -9.12 -23.81
CA ARG A 170 13.96 -8.44 -22.89
C ARG A 170 13.39 -8.33 -21.49
N LEU A 171 14.23 -8.53 -20.49
CA LEU A 171 13.83 -8.41 -19.09
C LEU A 171 14.04 -6.98 -18.60
N ILE A 172 13.01 -6.37 -18.04
CA ILE A 172 13.04 -5.01 -17.48
C ILE A 172 12.51 -5.02 -16.05
N THR A 173 12.94 -4.11 -15.19
CA THR A 173 12.41 -4.00 -13.81
C THR A 173 11.43 -2.84 -13.65
N GLN A 174 11.49 -1.87 -14.58
CA GLN A 174 10.64 -0.69 -14.64
C GLN A 174 10.25 -0.40 -16.09
N VAL A 175 9.10 0.26 -16.26
CA VAL A 175 8.62 0.69 -17.57
C VAL A 175 9.12 2.10 -17.83
N ASP A 176 10.09 2.22 -18.74
CA ASP A 176 10.57 3.48 -19.29
C ASP A 176 10.16 3.53 -20.76
N ALA A 177 8.96 4.05 -21.03
CA ALA A 177 8.39 4.06 -22.37
C ALA A 177 9.25 4.85 -23.38
N PRO A 178 9.73 6.09 -23.06
CA PRO A 178 10.66 6.80 -23.94
C PRO A 178 11.91 5.99 -24.29
N PHE A 179 12.55 5.34 -23.31
CA PHE A 179 13.72 4.50 -23.57
C PHE A 179 13.38 3.30 -24.45
N LEU A 180 12.25 2.63 -24.22
CA LEU A 180 11.84 1.48 -25.03
C LEU A 180 11.55 1.90 -26.48
N TRP A 181 10.96 3.07 -26.70
CA TRP A 181 10.70 3.59 -28.03
C TRP A 181 11.97 3.95 -28.80
N ASP A 182 12.93 4.59 -28.14
CA ASP A 182 14.26 4.86 -28.71
C ASP A 182 14.96 3.56 -29.14
N GLN A 183 14.93 2.53 -28.30
CA GLN A 183 15.51 1.21 -28.60
C GLN A 183 14.81 0.48 -29.74
N LEU A 184 13.53 0.76 -29.97
CA LEU A 184 12.75 0.20 -31.09
C LEU A 184 12.91 1.01 -32.38
N GLY A 185 13.47 2.22 -32.32
CA GLY A 185 13.50 3.16 -33.43
C GLY A 185 12.09 3.59 -33.87
N ARG A 186 11.16 3.74 -32.91
CA ARG A 186 9.76 4.10 -33.16
C ARG A 186 9.35 5.30 -32.31
N GLU A 187 8.38 6.07 -32.78
CA GLU A 187 7.69 7.07 -31.96
C GLU A 187 6.40 6.48 -31.40
N GLY A 188 6.14 6.67 -30.11
CA GLY A 188 4.96 6.13 -29.44
C GLY A 188 4.61 6.86 -28.16
N SER A 189 3.44 6.54 -27.61
CA SER A 189 2.93 7.16 -26.38
C SER A 189 3.88 6.90 -25.21
N PRO A 190 4.13 7.90 -24.34
CA PRO A 190 4.90 7.69 -23.11
C PRO A 190 4.09 6.94 -22.03
N LEU A 191 2.81 6.65 -22.27
CA LEU A 191 1.93 5.97 -21.33
C LEU A 191 2.02 4.45 -21.47
N GLU A 192 1.94 3.78 -20.32
CA GLU A 192 1.65 2.34 -20.27
C GLU A 192 0.12 2.15 -20.40
N ILE A 193 -0.30 1.19 -21.22
CA ILE A 193 -1.71 0.83 -21.42
C ILE A 193 -1.93 -0.59 -20.88
N ARG A 194 -2.77 -0.75 -19.86
CA ARG A 194 -3.04 -2.04 -19.20
C ARG A 194 -4.33 -2.65 -19.70
N LEU A 195 -4.28 -3.84 -20.28
CA LEU A 195 -5.45 -4.50 -20.86
C LEU A 195 -6.52 -4.86 -19.82
N GLU A 196 -7.78 -4.76 -20.21
CA GLU A 196 -8.86 -5.49 -19.53
C GLU A 196 -8.79 -6.99 -19.88
N PRO A 197 -9.46 -7.88 -19.10
CA PRO A 197 -9.60 -9.28 -19.47
C PRO A 197 -10.15 -9.46 -20.89
N GLY A 198 -9.52 -10.33 -21.68
CA GLY A 198 -9.92 -10.60 -23.07
C GLY A 198 -8.91 -11.48 -23.81
N ASP A 199 -9.11 -11.65 -25.11
CA ASP A 199 -8.39 -12.62 -25.95
C ASP A 199 -6.87 -12.46 -25.98
N ALA A 200 -6.38 -11.24 -25.82
CA ALA A 200 -4.95 -10.93 -25.78
C ALA A 200 -4.39 -10.77 -24.36
N ALA A 201 -5.22 -10.87 -23.33
CA ALA A 201 -4.83 -10.61 -21.95
C ALA A 201 -4.33 -11.89 -21.24
N PHE A 202 -3.38 -11.71 -20.34
CA PHE A 202 -3.01 -12.67 -19.31
C PHE A 202 -3.75 -12.32 -18.02
N ASP A 203 -3.15 -12.56 -16.85
CA ASP A 203 -3.76 -12.19 -15.59
C ASP A 203 -3.71 -10.65 -15.40
N THR A 204 -4.86 -9.98 -15.48
CA THR A 204 -5.02 -8.52 -15.43
C THR A 204 -5.44 -7.99 -14.06
N ASP A 205 -5.36 -8.79 -12.99
CA ASP A 205 -5.69 -8.35 -11.64
C ASP A 205 -4.59 -7.49 -10.99
N TRP A 206 -4.25 -6.34 -11.60
CA TRP A 206 -3.27 -5.44 -11.01
C TRP A 206 -3.78 -4.82 -9.71
N PRO A 207 -2.99 -4.85 -8.62
CA PRO A 207 -3.32 -4.09 -7.43
C PRO A 207 -3.19 -2.59 -7.72
N ILE A 208 -4.29 -1.83 -7.56
CA ILE A 208 -4.30 -0.37 -7.67
C ILE A 208 -3.40 0.27 -6.61
N VAL A 209 -3.34 -0.35 -5.43
CA VAL A 209 -2.49 0.07 -4.31
C VAL A 209 -1.65 -1.11 -3.84
N ALA A 210 -0.34 -0.90 -3.63
CA ALA A 210 0.57 -1.96 -3.19
C ALA A 210 0.20 -2.55 -1.81
N MET A 211 -0.33 -1.71 -0.92
CA MET A 211 -0.86 -2.13 0.38
C MET A 211 -2.31 -1.65 0.51
N PRO A 212 -3.27 -2.57 0.70
CA PRO A 212 -4.67 -2.20 0.83
C PRO A 212 -4.92 -1.44 2.15
N PRO A 213 -5.93 -0.55 2.20
CA PRO A 213 -6.29 0.21 3.39
C PRO A 213 -6.46 -0.66 4.65
N GLU A 214 -6.98 -1.87 4.49
CA GLU A 214 -7.29 -2.80 5.58
C GLU A 214 -6.01 -3.23 6.33
N ARG A 215 -4.88 -3.39 5.63
CA ARG A 215 -3.60 -3.68 6.30
C ARG A 215 -3.13 -2.50 7.14
N HIS A 216 -3.27 -1.28 6.65
CA HIS A 216 -2.96 -0.07 7.42
C HIS A 216 -3.87 0.06 8.66
N VAL A 217 -5.17 -0.25 8.52
CA VAL A 217 -6.09 -0.29 9.67
C VAL A 217 -5.68 -1.37 10.67
N GLY A 218 -5.30 -2.56 10.21
CA GLY A 218 -4.77 -3.63 11.06
C GLY A 218 -3.55 -3.19 11.88
N TYR A 219 -2.59 -2.51 11.24
CA TYR A 219 -1.45 -1.92 11.94
C TYR A 219 -1.87 -0.82 12.93
N ALA A 220 -2.84 0.03 12.57
CA ALA A 220 -3.34 1.04 13.49
C ALA A 220 -3.93 0.41 14.77
N VAL A 221 -4.71 -0.65 14.62
CA VAL A 221 -5.26 -1.42 15.76
C VAL A 221 -4.14 -2.00 16.62
N GLN A 222 -3.06 -2.54 16.01
CA GLN A 222 -1.91 -3.03 16.75
C GLN A 222 -1.23 -1.91 17.57
N TRP A 223 -1.01 -0.73 16.98
CA TRP A 223 -0.41 0.40 17.68
C TRP A 223 -1.27 0.90 18.84
N PHE A 224 -2.59 0.99 18.65
CA PHE A 224 -3.51 1.37 19.72
C PHE A 224 -3.62 0.30 20.81
N ALA A 225 -3.60 -0.99 20.46
CA ALA A 225 -3.59 -2.08 21.43
C ALA A 225 -2.32 -2.05 22.30
N LEU A 226 -1.16 -1.78 21.71
CA LEU A 226 0.09 -1.58 22.45
C LEU A 226 0.02 -0.35 23.37
N ALA A 227 -0.58 0.76 22.91
CA ALA A 227 -0.80 1.94 23.74
C ALA A 227 -1.71 1.66 24.95
N ILE A 228 -2.79 0.88 24.73
CA ILE A 228 -3.70 0.43 25.80
C ILE A 228 -2.98 -0.49 26.78
N ALA A 229 -2.24 -1.48 26.28
CA ALA A 229 -1.48 -2.42 27.11
C ALA A 229 -0.43 -1.71 27.97
N LEU A 230 0.32 -0.76 27.39
CA LEU A 230 1.28 0.08 28.10
C LEU A 230 0.60 0.90 29.21
N SER A 231 -0.54 1.51 28.90
CA SER A 231 -1.32 2.30 29.87
C SER A 231 -1.86 1.43 31.00
N ALA A 232 -2.41 0.25 30.69
CA ALA A 232 -2.92 -0.70 31.66
C ALA A 232 -1.80 -1.22 32.58
N LEU A 233 -0.64 -1.55 32.01
CA LEU A 233 0.53 -1.98 32.78
C LEU A 233 1.03 -0.87 33.71
N TYR A 234 1.11 0.37 33.23
CA TYR A 234 1.50 1.52 34.05
C TYR A 234 0.53 1.76 35.21
N LEU A 235 -0.78 1.69 34.95
CA LEU A 235 -1.81 1.81 35.98
C LEU A 235 -1.71 0.65 37.00
N TYR A 236 -1.58 -0.58 36.53
CA TYR A 236 -1.45 -1.77 37.38
C TYR A 236 -0.23 -1.67 38.29
N LEU A 237 0.95 -1.37 37.75
CA LEU A 237 2.17 -1.24 38.53
C LEU A 237 2.10 -0.08 39.52
N GLY A 238 1.51 1.05 39.15
CA GLY A 238 1.36 2.17 40.05
C GLY A 238 0.34 1.94 41.17
N ILE A 239 -0.71 1.14 40.94
CA ILE A 239 -1.65 0.70 41.98
C ILE A 239 -1.01 -0.39 42.87
N ARG A 240 -0.24 -1.31 42.29
CA ARG A 240 0.42 -2.39 43.04
C ARG A 240 1.50 -1.84 43.97
N ARG A 241 2.41 -1.00 43.47
CA ARG A 241 3.46 -0.38 44.28
C ARG A 241 2.90 0.47 45.41
N ALA A 242 1.81 1.18 45.16
CA ALA A 242 1.09 1.89 46.20
C ALA A 242 0.71 0.96 47.36
N ARG A 243 0.11 -0.20 47.06
CA ARG A 243 -0.31 -1.18 48.08
C ARG A 243 0.86 -1.73 48.88
N GLU A 244 1.98 -2.02 48.23
CA GLU A 244 3.19 -2.57 48.88
C GLU A 244 3.82 -1.55 49.85
N THR A 245 3.87 -0.25 49.50
CA THR A 245 4.41 0.78 50.42
C THR A 245 3.53 0.99 51.65
N PHE A 246 2.19 0.92 51.51
CA PHE A 246 1.29 1.08 52.67
C PHE A 246 1.40 -0.05 53.69
N ASP A 247 1.69 -1.28 53.26
CA ASP A 247 1.79 -2.44 54.16
C ASP A 247 3.07 -2.41 55.00
N HIS A 248 4.16 -1.85 54.45
CA HIS A 248 5.43 -1.69 55.15
C HIS A 248 5.34 -0.63 56.26
N ASP A 249 4.78 0.55 55.97
CA ASP A 249 4.60 1.63 56.95
C ASP A 249 3.74 1.21 58.16
N ARG A 250 2.86 0.20 57.99
CA ARG A 250 1.95 -0.29 59.04
C ARG A 250 2.58 -1.32 59.97
N HIS A 251 3.59 -2.07 59.51
CA HIS A 251 4.34 -3.00 60.37
C HIS A 251 5.39 -2.28 61.21
N ASP A 252 5.98 -1.20 60.71
CA ASP A 252 7.03 -0.44 61.42
C ASP A 252 6.46 0.53 62.48
N SER A 253 5.14 0.67 62.58
CA SER A 253 4.45 1.56 63.52
C SER A 253 3.72 0.83 64.67
N VAL A 254 4.04 -0.45 64.90
CA VAL A 254 3.62 -1.25 66.07
C VAL A 254 4.83 -1.53 66.95
#